data_AF-A0A423S8P8-F1
#
_entry.id   AF-A0A423S8P8-F1
#
_cell.length_a   1.000
_cell.length_b   1.000
_cell.length_c   1.000
_cell.angle_alpha   90.00
_cell.angle_beta   90.00
_cell.angle_gamma   90.00
#
_symmetry.space_group_name_H-M   'P 1'
#
loop_
_entity.id
_entity.type
_entity.pdbx_description
1 polymer ?
#
loop_
_entity_poly.entity_id
_entity_poly.type
_entity_poly.pdbx_seq_one_letter_code
_entity_poly.pdbx_strand_id
1 'polypeptide(L)'
;MSEARLGSNGIVGLAVMVQVGEEGNEELRILSSGFNKVVYRGMKWPVKHLSLAGLLPDTHHYMTYDGSTTHPGCWETSTWLVMNKPIYITKQELYALRQLMQGDQALPKARMANNFRPVKALHHRTVRTNIDFTNAHRAKACPSMHREMYYAAQEWPKL
;
A
#
# COMPACT_ATOMS: atom_id res chain seq x y z
N MET A 1 1.93 16.45 16.56
CA MET A 1 2.52 15.91 15.31
C MET A 1 4.00 15.69 15.58
N SER A 2 4.59 14.57 15.13
CA SER A 2 5.96 14.18 15.51
C SER A 2 7.05 14.88 14.69
N GLU A 3 8.21 15.12 15.33
CA GLU A 3 9.42 15.72 14.76
C GLU A 3 9.94 14.99 13.51
N ALA A 4 9.76 13.67 13.44
CA ALA A 4 10.12 12.82 12.31
C ALA A 4 9.53 13.28 10.96
N ARG A 5 8.44 14.06 10.96
CA ARG A 5 7.85 14.59 9.73
C ARG A 5 8.66 15.71 9.08
N LEU A 6 9.55 16.36 9.85
CA LEU A 6 10.34 17.51 9.44
C LEU A 6 11.77 17.13 9.04
N GLY A 7 12.26 15.98 9.50
CA GLY A 7 13.59 15.47 9.15
C GLY A 7 13.62 14.79 7.79
N SER A 8 14.70 15.01 7.02
CA SER A 8 14.99 14.23 5.82
C SER A 8 15.02 12.74 6.15
N ASN A 9 14.33 11.91 5.36
CA ASN A 9 14.20 10.46 5.59
C ASN A 9 13.64 10.08 6.97
N GLY A 10 12.86 10.96 7.60
CA GLY A 10 12.29 10.70 8.93
C GLY A 10 11.14 9.69 8.95
N ILE A 11 10.61 9.28 7.78
CA ILE A 11 9.50 8.33 7.66
C ILE A 11 9.86 7.23 6.65
N VAL A 12 9.59 5.98 7.02
CA VAL A 12 9.57 4.86 6.07
C VAL A 12 8.13 4.40 5.88
N GLY A 13 7.65 4.45 4.64
CA GLY A 13 6.30 4.00 4.27
C GLY A 13 6.34 2.65 3.59
N LEU A 14 5.71 1.63 4.19
CA LEU A 14 5.53 0.32 3.57
C LEU A 14 4.18 0.25 2.87
N ALA A 15 4.18 0.02 1.56
CA ALA A 15 3.00 -0.03 0.72
C ALA A 15 2.77 -1.45 0.20
N VAL A 16 1.60 -1.99 0.54
CA VAL A 16 1.11 -3.28 0.03
C VAL A 16 -0.10 -2.99 -0.86
N MET A 17 -0.04 -3.46 -2.10
CA MET A 17 -1.19 -3.38 -3.01
C MET A 17 -2.23 -4.42 -2.63
N VAL A 18 -3.51 -4.08 -2.80
CA VAL A 18 -4.62 -4.99 -2.51
C VAL A 18 -5.38 -5.28 -3.79
N GLN A 19 -5.54 -6.56 -4.12
CA GLN A 19 -6.24 -7.01 -5.31
C GLN A 19 -7.49 -7.81 -4.93
N VAL A 20 -8.56 -7.71 -5.73
CA VAL A 20 -9.75 -8.53 -5.52
C VAL A 20 -9.45 -9.98 -5.91
N GLY A 21 -9.72 -10.91 -5.00
CA GLY A 21 -9.58 -12.36 -5.20
C GLY A 21 -10.80 -13.15 -4.74
N GLU A 22 -10.81 -14.46 -4.99
CA GLU A 22 -11.82 -15.38 -4.46
C GLU A 22 -11.65 -15.56 -2.95
N GLU A 23 -10.40 -15.74 -2.51
CA GLU A 23 -10.01 -15.79 -1.11
C GLU A 23 -9.35 -14.47 -0.68
N GLY A 24 -9.70 -14.00 0.52
CA GLY A 24 -9.11 -12.81 1.13
C GLY A 24 -8.06 -13.17 2.17
N ASN A 25 -7.12 -12.26 2.41
CA ASN A 25 -6.10 -12.39 3.45
C ASN A 25 -6.75 -12.46 4.86
N GLU A 26 -6.28 -13.39 5.70
CA GLU A 26 -6.85 -13.65 7.03
C GLU A 26 -6.74 -12.45 7.97
N GLU A 27 -5.59 -11.78 8.00
CA GLU A 27 -5.36 -10.60 8.84
C GLU A 27 -6.20 -9.41 8.37
N LEU A 28 -6.33 -9.23 7.06
CA LEU A 28 -7.20 -8.21 6.48
C LEU A 28 -8.67 -8.48 6.81
N ARG A 29 -9.08 -9.75 6.96
CA ARG A 29 -10.43 -10.14 7.38
C ARG A 29 -10.75 -9.73 8.81
N ILE A 30 -9.76 -9.75 9.71
CA ILE A 30 -9.93 -9.25 11.07
C ILE A 30 -10.31 -7.76 11.03
N LEU A 31 -9.64 -6.98 10.19
CA LEU A 31 -9.95 -5.56 9.99
C LEU A 31 -11.32 -5.36 9.34
N SER A 32 -11.63 -6.13 8.29
CA SER A 32 -12.89 -5.99 7.56
C SER A 32 -14.12 -6.37 8.39
N SER A 33 -13.97 -7.30 9.33
CA SER A 33 -15.02 -7.67 10.31
C SER A 33 -15.45 -6.52 11.23
N GLY A 34 -14.61 -5.48 11.33
CA GLY A 34 -14.88 -4.28 12.10
C GLY A 34 -15.57 -3.16 11.32
N PHE A 35 -15.64 -3.22 9.97
CA PHE A 35 -16.10 -2.09 9.15
C PHE A 35 -17.54 -1.65 9.46
N ASN A 36 -18.44 -2.59 9.75
CA ASN A 36 -19.81 -2.28 10.16
C ASN A 36 -19.92 -1.63 11.55
N LYS A 37 -18.84 -1.63 12.35
CA LYS A 37 -18.76 -1.00 13.68
C LYS A 37 -18.08 0.36 13.64
N VAL A 38 -17.50 0.76 12.49
CA VAL A 38 -16.80 2.04 12.31
C VAL A 38 -17.30 2.83 11.10
N VAL A 39 -18.61 2.71 10.81
CA VAL A 39 -19.23 3.29 9.62
C VAL A 39 -19.04 4.81 9.53
N TYR A 40 -19.19 5.51 10.65
CA TYR A 40 -19.14 6.98 10.69
C TYR A 40 -17.81 7.49 11.26
N ARG A 41 -17.44 8.71 10.85
CA ARG A 41 -16.25 9.40 11.34
C ARG A 41 -16.24 9.45 12.87
N GLY A 42 -15.09 9.16 13.46
CA GLY A 42 -14.87 9.24 14.90
C GLY A 42 -15.22 7.96 15.65
N MET A 43 -15.96 7.03 15.04
CA MET A 43 -16.17 5.69 15.58
C MET A 43 -14.84 4.93 15.65
N LYS A 44 -14.70 4.10 16.68
CA LYS A 44 -13.52 3.27 16.92
C LYS A 44 -13.97 1.86 17.27
N TRP A 45 -13.22 0.87 16.81
CA TRP A 45 -13.45 -0.51 17.18
C TRP A 45 -12.13 -1.17 17.59
N PRO A 46 -12.06 -1.80 18.78
CA PRO A 46 -10.81 -2.40 19.26
C PRO A 46 -10.49 -3.69 18.47
N VAL A 47 -9.28 -3.74 17.91
CA VAL A 47 -8.73 -4.93 17.28
C VAL A 47 -7.92 -5.70 18.32
N LYS A 48 -8.35 -6.92 18.66
CA LYS A 48 -7.73 -7.71 19.75
C LYS A 48 -6.39 -8.34 19.36
N HIS A 49 -6.29 -8.85 18.14
CA HIS A 49 -5.10 -9.50 17.60
C HIS A 49 -4.99 -9.17 16.12
N LEU A 50 -3.78 -8.82 15.67
CA LEU A 50 -3.48 -8.53 14.27
C LEU A 50 -1.99 -8.77 14.04
N SER A 51 -1.64 -9.70 13.16
CA SER A 51 -0.27 -9.92 12.72
C SER A 51 0.08 -8.98 11.59
N LEU A 52 0.99 -8.02 11.85
CA LEU A 52 1.49 -7.14 10.79
C LEU A 52 2.25 -7.91 9.70
N ALA A 53 2.93 -8.99 10.07
CA ALA A 53 3.61 -9.86 9.11
C ALA A 53 2.62 -10.61 8.21
N GLY A 54 1.46 -11.00 8.74
CA GLY A 54 0.41 -11.65 7.94
C GLY A 54 -0.31 -10.70 6.97
N LEU A 55 -0.18 -9.38 7.14
CA LEU A 55 -0.60 -8.37 6.16
C LEU A 55 0.42 -8.13 5.05
N LEU A 56 1.62 -8.72 5.16
CA LEU A 56 2.62 -8.65 4.11
C LEU A 56 2.38 -9.74 3.08
N PRO A 57 2.61 -9.44 1.79
CA PRO A 57 2.55 -10.47 0.77
C PRO A 57 3.72 -11.45 0.94
N ASP A 58 3.51 -12.68 0.49
CA ASP A 58 4.55 -13.70 0.42
C ASP A 58 5.54 -13.39 -0.72
N THR A 59 6.36 -12.36 -0.50
CA THR A 59 7.50 -11.97 -1.33
C THR A 59 8.44 -11.08 -0.52
N HIS A 60 9.74 -11.18 -0.79
CA HIS A 60 10.74 -10.22 -0.32
C HIS A 60 11.08 -9.17 -1.38
N HIS A 61 10.46 -9.24 -2.56
CA HIS A 61 10.72 -8.31 -3.65
C HIS A 61 9.97 -7.00 -3.43
N TYR A 62 10.66 -5.88 -3.60
CA TYR A 62 10.09 -4.54 -3.47
C TYR A 62 10.78 -3.52 -4.37
N MET A 63 10.12 -2.39 -4.58
CA MET A 63 10.69 -1.19 -5.16
C MET A 63 10.77 -0.09 -4.09
N THR A 64 11.79 0.76 -4.14
CA THR A 64 11.99 1.84 -3.17
C THR A 64 12.41 3.13 -3.81
N TYR A 65 11.88 4.24 -3.30
CA TYR A 65 12.16 5.59 -3.78
C TYR A 65 11.89 6.63 -2.68
N ASP A 66 12.55 7.78 -2.79
CA ASP A 66 12.28 8.92 -1.91
C ASP A 66 11.10 9.74 -2.44
N GLY A 67 10.19 10.09 -1.54
CA GLY A 67 8.96 10.75 -1.89
C GLY A 67 8.34 11.51 -0.72
N SER A 68 7.04 11.76 -0.86
CA SER A 68 6.29 12.56 0.10
C SER A 68 5.22 11.75 0.81
N THR A 69 4.67 12.31 1.87
CA THR A 69 3.36 11.86 2.38
C THR A 69 2.27 12.08 1.31
N THR A 70 1.25 11.22 1.31
CA THR A 70 0.14 11.26 0.33
C THR A 70 -1.11 12.00 0.85
N HIS A 71 -1.00 12.60 2.04
CA HIS A 71 -2.05 13.40 2.68
C HIS A 71 -1.63 14.89 2.73
N PRO A 72 -2.54 15.81 3.08
CA PRO A 72 -2.23 17.24 3.17
C PRO A 72 -0.99 17.54 4.02
N GLY A 73 -0.16 18.47 3.56
CA GLY A 73 1.20 18.73 4.07
C GLY A 73 2.28 18.23 3.11
N CYS A 74 2.05 17.10 2.42
CA CYS A 74 2.91 16.59 1.33
C CYS A 74 4.42 16.65 1.61
N TRP A 75 4.83 16.38 2.86
CA TRP A 75 6.22 16.52 3.30
C TRP A 75 7.11 15.51 2.59
N GLU A 76 8.20 15.98 1.97
CA GLU A 76 9.19 15.19 1.24
C GLU A 76 10.20 14.53 2.20
N THR A 77 9.68 13.78 3.17
CA THR A 77 10.46 13.14 4.24
C THR A 77 10.27 11.62 4.27
N SER A 78 9.65 11.06 3.23
CA SER A 78 9.22 9.65 3.20
C SER A 78 10.06 8.82 2.24
N THR A 79 10.72 7.77 2.73
CA THR A 79 11.25 6.69 1.90
C THR A 79 10.19 5.61 1.76
N TRP A 80 9.76 5.33 0.53
CA TRP A 80 8.72 4.33 0.25
C TRP A 80 9.32 2.97 -0.04
N LEU A 81 8.67 1.92 0.44
CA LEU A 81 8.91 0.51 0.12
C LEU A 81 7.60 -0.05 -0.46
N VAL A 82 7.56 -0.30 -1.76
CA VAL A 82 6.38 -0.83 -2.47
C VAL A 82 6.60 -2.31 -2.72
N MET A 83 5.81 -3.17 -2.06
CA MET A 83 5.95 -4.62 -2.16
C MET A 83 5.52 -5.13 -3.55
N ASN A 84 6.31 -6.05 -4.13
CA ASN A 84 6.12 -6.57 -5.48
C ASN A 84 5.20 -7.80 -5.53
N LYS A 85 4.10 -7.77 -4.77
CA LYS A 85 3.01 -8.75 -4.82
C LYS A 85 1.84 -8.18 -4.02
N PRO A 86 0.59 -8.29 -4.50
CA PRO A 86 -0.55 -7.84 -3.73
C PRO A 86 -0.91 -8.85 -2.64
N ILE A 87 -1.65 -8.38 -1.63
CA ILE A 87 -2.52 -9.25 -0.83
C ILE A 87 -3.94 -9.22 -1.41
N TYR A 88 -4.74 -10.21 -1.06
CA TYR A 88 -6.09 -10.35 -1.62
C TYR A 88 -7.17 -9.89 -0.66
N ILE A 89 -8.22 -9.30 -1.21
CA ILE A 89 -9.46 -8.96 -0.53
C ILE A 89 -10.63 -9.57 -1.30
N THR A 90 -11.63 -10.10 -0.61
CA THR A 90 -12.83 -10.59 -1.28
C THR A 90 -13.71 -9.43 -1.76
N LYS A 91 -14.59 -9.70 -2.74
CA LYS A 91 -15.59 -8.72 -3.20
C LYS A 91 -16.48 -8.20 -2.05
N GLN A 92 -16.84 -9.07 -1.12
CA GLN A 92 -17.71 -8.74 0.02
C GLN A 92 -17.00 -7.81 1.02
N GLU A 93 -15.75 -8.10 1.35
CA GLU A 93 -14.93 -7.25 2.23
C GLU A 93 -14.69 -5.87 1.61
N LEU A 94 -14.39 -5.81 0.32
CA LEU A 94 -14.25 -4.55 -0.41
C LEU A 94 -15.57 -3.76 -0.46
N TYR A 95 -16.70 -4.46 -0.63
CA TYR A 95 -18.01 -3.82 -0.58
C TYR A 95 -18.27 -3.18 0.79
N ALA A 96 -17.95 -3.88 1.89
CA ALA A 96 -18.07 -3.36 3.25
C ALA A 96 -17.18 -2.13 3.48
N LEU A 97 -15.94 -2.14 2.98
CA LEU A 97 -15.04 -0.97 3.02
C LEU A 97 -15.67 0.25 2.34
N ARG A 98 -16.38 0.05 1.22
CA ARG A 98 -17.06 1.11 0.48
C ARG A 98 -18.37 1.59 1.11
N GLN A 99 -18.84 0.96 2.19
CA GLN A 99 -19.99 1.45 2.97
C GLN A 99 -19.60 2.46 4.06
N LEU A 100 -18.30 2.64 4.33
CA LEU A 100 -17.84 3.63 5.30
C LEU A 100 -18.20 5.06 4.84
N MET A 101 -18.38 5.97 5.78
CA MET A 101 -18.87 7.34 5.54
C MET A 101 -17.81 8.37 5.92
N GLN A 102 -17.74 9.46 5.15
CA GLN A 102 -16.79 10.56 5.41
C GLN A 102 -17.20 11.45 6.59
N GLY A 103 -18.50 11.50 6.90
CA GLY A 103 -19.10 12.30 7.96
C GLY A 103 -19.39 11.49 9.22
N ASP A 104 -19.83 12.17 10.27
CA ASP A 104 -20.35 11.52 11.48
C ASP A 104 -21.80 11.03 11.27
N GLN A 105 -22.40 10.47 12.31
CA GLN A 105 -23.76 9.91 12.25
C GLN A 105 -24.85 10.98 12.15
N ALA A 106 -24.64 12.18 12.69
CA ALA A 106 -25.62 13.27 12.68
C ALA A 106 -25.61 14.00 11.32
N LEU A 107 -24.43 14.13 10.71
CA LEU A 107 -24.24 14.69 9.37
C LEU A 107 -23.47 13.69 8.49
N PRO A 108 -24.13 12.61 8.05
CA PRO A 108 -23.52 11.63 7.17
C PRO A 108 -23.22 12.30 5.81
N LYS A 109 -21.94 12.58 5.56
CA LYS A 109 -21.44 13.09 4.26
C LYS A 109 -21.49 11.98 3.20
N ALA A 110 -20.73 12.11 2.11
CA ALA A 110 -20.61 11.04 1.12
C ALA A 110 -19.95 9.77 1.69
N ARG A 111 -20.13 8.65 0.98
CA ARG A 111 -19.35 7.42 1.20
C ARG A 111 -17.86 7.70 1.06
N MET A 112 -17.06 7.02 1.86
CA MET A 112 -15.61 7.06 1.79
C MET A 112 -15.16 6.24 0.58
N ALA A 113 -15.00 6.92 -0.55
CA ALA A 113 -14.48 6.36 -1.79
C ALA A 113 -13.45 7.31 -2.40
N ASN A 114 -12.60 6.78 -3.28
CA ASN A 114 -11.58 7.53 -4.03
C ASN A 114 -10.66 8.39 -3.15
N ASN A 115 -10.37 7.91 -1.94
CA ASN A 115 -9.49 8.54 -0.96
C ASN A 115 -8.01 8.24 -1.25
N PHE A 116 -7.60 8.41 -2.52
CA PHE A 116 -6.22 8.24 -2.97
C PHE A 116 -5.71 9.51 -3.63
N ARG A 117 -4.39 9.69 -3.61
CA ARG A 117 -3.72 10.77 -4.34
C ARG A 117 -3.39 10.27 -5.76
N PRO A 118 -3.67 11.04 -6.82
CA PRO A 118 -3.28 10.68 -8.18
C PRO A 118 -1.76 10.49 -8.32
N VAL A 119 -1.36 9.66 -9.28
CA VAL A 119 0.05 9.43 -9.64
C VAL A 119 0.72 10.77 -9.95
N LYS A 120 1.93 10.95 -9.44
CA LYS A 120 2.76 12.14 -9.66
C LYS A 120 3.95 11.79 -10.54
N ALA A 121 4.45 12.80 -11.25
CA ALA A 121 5.61 12.62 -12.10
C ALA A 121 6.84 12.18 -11.28
N LEU A 122 7.70 11.39 -11.92
CA LEU A 122 8.89 10.85 -11.26
C LEU A 122 9.94 11.93 -11.00
N HIS A 123 9.99 12.99 -11.83
CA HIS A 123 10.95 14.09 -11.70
C HIS A 123 12.41 13.62 -11.56
N HIS A 124 12.82 12.65 -12.39
CA HIS A 124 14.18 12.08 -12.41
C HIS A 124 14.62 11.39 -11.10
N ARG A 125 13.71 11.12 -10.17
CA ARG A 125 14.03 10.35 -8.97
C ARG A 125 14.41 8.92 -9.33
N THR A 126 15.44 8.41 -8.68
CA THR A 126 15.87 7.03 -8.82
C THR A 126 14.92 6.09 -8.08
N VAL A 127 14.37 5.13 -8.81
CA VAL A 127 13.68 3.98 -8.22
C VAL A 127 14.68 2.83 -8.11
N ARG A 128 14.87 2.32 -6.90
CA ARG A 128 15.73 1.17 -6.62
C ARG A 128 14.88 -0.07 -6.38
N THR A 129 15.43 -1.25 -6.59
CA THR A 129 14.71 -2.50 -6.33
C THR A 129 15.69 -3.62 -6.05
N ASN A 130 15.25 -4.63 -5.29
CA ASN A 130 15.97 -5.88 -5.10
C ASN A 130 15.49 -7.00 -6.05
N ILE A 131 14.64 -6.67 -7.03
CA ILE A 131 14.19 -7.62 -8.04
C ILE A 131 15.31 -7.82 -9.06
N ASP A 132 15.74 -9.06 -9.23
CA ASP A 132 16.66 -9.43 -10.31
C ASP A 132 15.87 -9.67 -11.60
N PHE A 133 15.93 -8.70 -12.52
CA PHE A 133 15.28 -8.80 -13.82
C PHE A 133 16.08 -9.62 -14.83
N THR A 134 17.37 -9.88 -14.59
CA THR A 134 18.27 -10.57 -15.52
C THR A 134 18.07 -12.09 -15.48
N ASN A 135 17.79 -12.63 -14.30
CA ASN A 135 17.59 -14.07 -14.09
C ASN A 135 16.14 -14.56 -14.29
N ALA A 136 15.22 -13.69 -14.69
CA ALA A 136 13.81 -14.01 -14.92
C ALA A 136 13.56 -15.08 -16.01
N HIS A 137 14.56 -15.42 -16.82
CA HIS A 137 14.49 -16.50 -17.83
C HIS A 137 14.80 -17.90 -17.29
N ARG A 138 15.39 -18.05 -16.09
CA ARG A 138 15.82 -19.35 -15.54
C ARG A 138 14.88 -19.93 -14.48
N ALA A 139 14.16 -19.08 -13.75
CA ALA A 139 13.22 -19.56 -12.73
C ALA A 139 11.82 -19.75 -13.32
N LYS A 140 11.33 -21.00 -13.35
CA LYS A 140 9.91 -21.33 -13.61
C LYS A 140 8.93 -20.80 -12.54
N ALA A 141 9.35 -19.86 -11.69
CA ALA A 141 8.60 -19.33 -10.57
C ALA A 141 8.44 -17.82 -10.69
N CYS A 142 7.54 -17.39 -11.58
CA CYS A 142 6.66 -16.23 -11.38
C CYS A 142 5.59 -16.20 -12.50
N PRO A 143 4.52 -17.02 -12.43
CA PRO A 143 3.50 -17.05 -13.48
C PRO A 143 2.40 -15.96 -13.34
N SER A 144 2.62 -14.88 -12.58
CA SER A 144 1.56 -13.86 -12.37
C SER A 144 1.93 -12.41 -12.69
N MET A 145 3.15 -12.11 -13.14
CA MET A 145 3.51 -10.73 -13.47
C MET A 145 3.29 -10.46 -14.97
N HIS A 146 2.30 -9.65 -15.30
CA HIS A 146 2.15 -9.08 -16.64
C HIS A 146 3.38 -8.21 -16.94
N ARG A 147 4.20 -8.63 -17.91
CA ARG A 147 5.42 -7.93 -18.36
C ARG A 147 5.06 -6.77 -19.28
N GLU A 148 4.50 -5.70 -18.74
CA GLU A 148 4.55 -4.38 -19.40
C GLU A 148 5.41 -3.46 -18.53
N MET A 149 6.73 -3.65 -18.61
CA MET A 149 7.69 -2.81 -17.90
C MET A 149 8.04 -1.60 -18.77
N TYR A 150 7.70 -0.41 -18.29
CA TYR A 150 8.03 0.88 -18.94
C TYR A 150 9.22 1.60 -18.27
N TYR A 151 10.04 0.91 -17.49
CA TYR A 151 11.17 1.51 -16.78
C TYR A 151 12.48 0.89 -17.27
N ALA A 152 13.41 1.73 -17.72
CA ALA A 152 14.79 1.33 -17.97
C ALA A 152 15.58 1.49 -16.65
N ALA A 153 16.07 0.38 -16.09
CA ALA A 153 17.04 0.45 -15.01
C ALA A 153 18.40 0.84 -15.60
N GLN A 154 18.97 1.97 -15.17
CA GLN A 154 20.39 2.25 -15.44
C GLN A 154 21.23 1.37 -14.52
N GLU A 155 22.05 0.51 -15.11
CA GLU A 155 23.10 -0.22 -14.39
C GLU A 155 24.21 0.76 -14.00
N TRP A 156 24.47 0.88 -12.70
CA TRP A 156 25.61 1.63 -12.20
C TRP A 156 26.82 0.68 -12.11
N PRO A 157 28.03 1.10 -12.53
CA PRO A 157 29.23 0.31 -12.36
C PRO A 157 29.46 0.00 -10.88
N LYS A 158 29.78 -1.26 -10.57
CA LYS A 158 30.28 -1.62 -9.24
C LYS A 158 31.65 -0.95 -9.05
N LEU A 159 31.82 -0.25 -7.92
CA LEU A 159 33.10 0.30 -7.46
C LEU A 159 34.15 -0.81 -7.30
#